data_AF-A0A2E5LEC5-F1
#
_entry.id   AF-A0A2E5LEC5-F1
#
_cell.length_a   1.000
_cell.length_b   1.000
_cell.length_c   1.000
_cell.angle_alpha   90.00
_cell.angle_beta   90.00
_cell.angle_gamma   90.00
#
_symmetry.space_group_name_H-M   'P 1'
#
loop_
_entity.id
_entity.type
_entity.pdbx_description
1 polymer ?
#
loop_
_entity_poly.entity_id
_entity_poly.type
_entity_poly.pdbx_seq_one_letter_code
_entity_poly.pdbx_strand_id
1 'polypeptide(L)'
;MNKKPTLTTILIVLFLSILFINFFLNNKTQKTIISNMIKDVSYLSSDDLEGRKIGTKGEKLAAEYIVEKFKQYDLIEKGIDGYYQYFNASIRENPHSRVIKNKVQGINVIGFIDNKMKETIIIGAHYDHLGFGGPGSLFLDSMQIHNGADDNASGVSVLLSLIPELSRHKIYNYLFIAFSGEEQGLFGSSFYAKNPTIDLENVRFMLNFDMVGRLSQDNILAINGTGTSSKWKKLLQDVNIDNFNLRTSESGTGPSDHTSFYLQNIPVLHFFTGQHQDYHKPTDDVDKINFKGMYKITKYVKNIILKSSKITDFDFKETVSSTTITPKFKVTLGIMPDYLFDGVGLRIDGVSKDRTAFKAGILKGDIVLSMGGDEVNDIMQYMKALSKYKIGDSTSVKLLRKSDTIQVPVFFFK
;
A
#
# COMPACT_ATOMS: atom_id res chain seq x y z
N MET A 1 -56.39 -35.61 5.95
CA MET A 1 -55.95 -35.10 7.27
C MET A 1 -54.80 -34.11 7.07
N ASN A 2 -55.07 -32.81 7.10
CA ASN A 2 -54.01 -31.78 7.09
C ASN A 2 -53.37 -31.73 8.48
N LYS A 3 -52.25 -32.44 8.66
CA LYS A 3 -51.45 -32.29 9.88
C LYS A 3 -50.92 -30.85 9.92
N LYS A 4 -51.37 -30.07 10.90
CA LYS A 4 -50.82 -28.73 11.15
C LYS A 4 -49.31 -28.86 11.40
N PRO A 5 -48.48 -27.96 10.84
CA PRO A 5 -47.04 -27.99 11.07
C PRO A 5 -46.77 -27.88 12.57
N THR A 6 -45.81 -28.67 13.06
CA THR A 6 -45.42 -28.60 14.47
C THR A 6 -44.69 -27.29 14.74
N LEU A 7 -44.69 -26.82 15.99
CA LEU A 7 -43.97 -25.61 16.40
C LEU A 7 -42.49 -25.67 15.98
N THR A 8 -41.87 -26.85 16.05
CA THR A 8 -40.50 -27.10 15.60
C THR A 8 -40.32 -26.85 14.10
N THR A 9 -41.26 -27.31 13.25
CA THR A 9 -41.21 -27.06 11.80
C THR A 9 -41.33 -25.56 11.50
N ILE A 10 -42.19 -24.85 12.21
CA ILE A 10 -42.36 -23.40 12.05
C ILE A 10 -41.06 -22.66 12.43
N LEU A 11 -40.43 -23.03 13.55
CA LEU A 11 -39.17 -22.43 14.01
C LEU A 11 -38.00 -22.67 13.04
N ILE A 12 -37.88 -23.88 12.47
CA ILE A 12 -36.84 -24.19 11.48
C ILE A 12 -37.05 -23.36 10.20
N VAL A 13 -38.28 -23.25 9.71
CA VAL A 13 -38.59 -22.44 8.52
C VAL A 13 -38.27 -20.96 8.78
N LEU A 14 -38.62 -20.43 9.95
CA LEU A 14 -38.28 -19.06 10.34
C LEU A 14 -36.77 -18.85 10.40
N PHE A 15 -36.02 -19.77 11.02
CA PHE A 15 -34.56 -19.70 11.10
C PHE A 15 -33.89 -19.73 9.72
N LEU A 16 -34.30 -20.66 8.84
CA LEU A 16 -33.80 -20.74 7.48
C LEU A 16 -34.15 -19.49 6.66
N SER A 17 -35.35 -18.92 6.86
CA SER A 17 -35.77 -17.67 6.21
C SER A 17 -34.90 -16.50 6.65
N ILE A 18 -34.58 -16.40 7.94
CA ILE A 18 -33.67 -15.36 8.47
C ILE A 18 -32.25 -15.52 7.90
N LEU A 19 -31.72 -16.75 7.86
CA LEU A 19 -30.42 -17.02 7.24
C LEU A 19 -30.40 -16.63 5.76
N PHE A 20 -31.47 -16.97 5.03
CA PHE A 20 -31.60 -16.63 3.61
C PHE A 20 -31.66 -15.13 3.40
N ILE A 21 -32.48 -14.40 4.17
CA ILE A 21 -32.55 -12.92 4.09
C ILE A 21 -31.19 -12.29 4.38
N ASN A 22 -30.49 -12.74 5.41
CA ASN A 22 -29.15 -12.24 5.75
C ASN A 22 -28.14 -12.50 4.63
N PHE A 23 -28.18 -13.68 4.02
CA PHE A 23 -27.33 -14.01 2.87
C PHE A 23 -27.61 -13.08 1.67
N PHE A 24 -28.88 -12.84 1.35
CA PHE A 24 -29.26 -11.93 0.25
C PHE A 24 -28.82 -10.49 0.50
N LEU A 25 -29.03 -9.97 1.72
CA LEU A 25 -28.61 -8.61 2.10
C LEU A 25 -27.10 -8.45 2.04
N ASN A 26 -26.34 -9.44 2.52
CA ASN A 26 -24.88 -9.42 2.50
C ASN A 26 -24.35 -9.43 1.05
N ASN A 27 -24.92 -10.26 0.18
CA ASN A 27 -24.55 -10.29 -1.24
C ASN A 27 -24.86 -8.97 -1.95
N LYS A 28 -26.00 -8.34 -1.65
CA LYS A 28 -26.36 -7.02 -2.21
C LYS A 28 -25.36 -5.94 -1.77
N THR A 29 -24.98 -5.96 -0.50
CA THR A 29 -24.00 -5.04 0.08
C THR A 29 -22.62 -5.20 -0.57
N GLN A 30 -22.14 -6.44 -0.66
CA GLN A 30 -20.87 -6.76 -1.34
C GLN A 30 -20.86 -6.26 -2.79
N LYS A 31 -21.91 -6.55 -3.57
CA LYS A 31 -22.01 -6.09 -4.97
C LYS A 31 -21.97 -4.57 -5.08
N THR A 32 -22.60 -3.86 -4.14
CA THR A 32 -22.63 -2.40 -4.12
C THR A 32 -21.24 -1.83 -3.82
N ILE A 33 -20.54 -2.36 -2.82
CA ILE A 33 -19.18 -1.92 -2.47
C ILE A 33 -18.21 -2.17 -3.63
N ILE A 34 -18.22 -3.37 -4.20
CA ILE A 34 -17.38 -3.69 -5.37
C ILE A 34 -17.71 -2.78 -6.56
N SER A 35 -19.00 -2.49 -6.81
CA SER A 35 -19.38 -1.56 -7.88
C SER A 35 -18.86 -0.14 -7.65
N ASN A 36 -18.79 0.33 -6.40
CA ASN A 36 -18.21 1.63 -6.08
C ASN A 36 -16.69 1.60 -6.23
N MET A 37 -16.03 0.53 -5.78
CA MET A 37 -14.59 0.36 -5.97
C MET A 37 -14.20 0.40 -7.46
N ILE A 38 -14.97 -0.27 -8.32
CA ILE A 38 -14.76 -0.21 -9.78
C ILE A 38 -14.84 1.23 -10.27
N LYS A 39 -15.85 2.00 -9.86
CA LYS A 39 -16.00 3.40 -10.27
C LYS A 39 -14.84 4.27 -9.77
N ASP A 40 -14.46 4.09 -8.51
CA ASP A 40 -13.40 4.88 -7.88
C ASP A 40 -12.05 4.63 -8.55
N VAL A 41 -11.66 3.37 -8.72
CA VAL A 41 -10.40 3.05 -9.41
C VAL A 41 -10.46 3.49 -10.87
N SER A 42 -11.54 3.19 -11.60
CA SER A 42 -11.66 3.56 -13.03
C SER A 42 -11.53 5.06 -13.27
N TYR A 43 -12.12 5.89 -12.40
CA TYR A 43 -11.99 7.34 -12.52
C TYR A 43 -10.60 7.81 -12.11
N LEU A 44 -10.12 7.37 -10.94
CA LEU A 44 -8.84 7.82 -10.42
C LEU A 44 -7.71 7.45 -11.37
N SER A 45 -7.77 6.29 -12.03
CA SER A 45 -6.79 5.81 -13.00
C SER A 45 -7.17 6.08 -14.46
N SER A 46 -8.00 7.08 -14.75
CA SER A 46 -8.31 7.42 -16.15
C SER A 46 -7.25 8.36 -16.75
N ASP A 47 -7.11 8.30 -18.08
CA ASP A 47 -6.23 9.20 -18.83
C ASP A 47 -6.57 10.69 -18.62
N ASP A 48 -7.83 11.02 -18.28
CA ASP A 48 -8.27 12.39 -17.98
C ASP A 48 -7.53 13.01 -16.79
N LEU A 49 -7.00 12.16 -15.90
CA LEU A 49 -6.25 12.56 -14.71
C LEU A 49 -4.74 12.57 -14.96
N GLU A 50 -4.28 12.31 -16.19
CA GLU A 50 -2.90 12.48 -16.64
C GLU A 50 -1.86 11.88 -15.66
N GLY A 51 -2.19 10.77 -15.00
CA GLY A 51 -1.36 10.06 -14.02
C GLY A 51 -1.10 10.80 -12.70
N ARG A 52 -1.93 11.79 -12.35
CA ARG A 52 -2.06 12.40 -11.00
C ARG A 52 -0.75 12.89 -10.36
N LYS A 53 0.22 13.33 -11.16
CA LYS A 53 1.50 13.80 -10.62
C LYS A 53 1.33 15.05 -9.77
N ILE A 54 2.03 15.13 -8.65
CA ILE A 54 2.00 16.30 -7.77
C ILE A 54 2.20 17.64 -8.52
N GLY A 55 1.34 18.62 -8.20
CA GLY A 55 1.31 19.95 -8.78
C GLY A 55 0.68 20.04 -10.17
N THR A 56 0.10 18.96 -10.69
CA THR A 56 -0.54 18.95 -12.02
C THR A 56 -2.05 19.15 -11.96
N LYS A 57 -2.67 19.43 -13.11
CA LYS A 57 -4.13 19.46 -13.26
C LYS A 57 -4.77 18.13 -12.87
N GLY A 58 -4.13 17.02 -13.25
CA GLY A 58 -4.57 15.66 -12.93
C GLY A 58 -4.68 15.39 -11.43
N GLU A 59 -3.67 15.79 -10.65
CA GLU A 59 -3.73 15.71 -9.18
C GLU A 59 -4.91 16.53 -8.63
N LYS A 60 -5.11 17.76 -9.12
CA LYS A 60 -6.22 18.60 -8.66
C LYS A 60 -7.59 17.97 -8.93
N LEU A 61 -7.79 17.40 -10.12
CA LEU A 61 -9.03 16.69 -10.47
C LEU A 61 -9.26 15.45 -9.59
N ALA A 62 -8.19 14.73 -9.25
CA ALA A 62 -8.27 13.61 -8.30
C ALA A 62 -8.65 14.09 -6.90
N ALA A 63 -8.05 15.18 -6.42
CA ALA A 63 -8.35 15.77 -5.13
C ALA A 63 -9.81 16.25 -5.05
N GLU A 64 -10.32 16.91 -6.09
CA GLU A 64 -11.73 17.31 -6.23
C GLU A 64 -12.67 16.10 -6.17
N TYR A 65 -12.35 15.01 -6.88
CA TYR A 65 -13.14 13.78 -6.82
C TYR A 65 -13.22 13.17 -5.42
N ILE A 66 -12.09 13.11 -4.70
CA ILE A 66 -12.03 12.59 -3.34
C ILE A 66 -12.85 13.48 -2.39
N VAL A 67 -12.79 14.80 -2.55
CA VAL A 67 -13.62 15.75 -1.78
C VAL A 67 -15.11 15.51 -2.03
N GLU A 68 -15.54 15.30 -3.28
CA GLU A 68 -16.95 15.00 -3.56
C GLU A 68 -17.40 13.68 -2.91
N LYS A 69 -16.52 12.68 -2.82
CA LYS A 69 -16.79 11.45 -2.07
C LYS A 69 -16.89 11.71 -0.56
N PHE A 70 -16.02 12.52 0.00
CA PHE A 70 -16.08 12.89 1.42
C PHE A 70 -17.38 13.65 1.74
N LYS A 71 -17.79 14.59 0.89
CA LYS A 71 -19.07 15.30 1.01
C LYS A 71 -20.27 14.36 0.89
N GLN A 72 -20.24 13.40 -0.03
CA GLN A 72 -21.32 12.40 -0.18
C GLN A 72 -21.59 11.61 1.11
N TYR A 73 -20.57 11.45 1.95
CA TYR A 73 -20.65 10.76 3.24
C TYR A 73 -20.69 11.70 4.45
N ASP A 74 -20.91 13.00 4.23
CA ASP A 74 -21.02 14.02 5.28
C ASP A 74 -19.80 14.09 6.22
N LEU A 75 -18.59 13.83 5.70
CA LEU A 75 -17.37 13.94 6.50
C LEU A 75 -17.13 15.40 6.89
N ILE A 76 -16.69 15.63 8.12
CA ILE A 76 -16.26 16.94 8.60
C ILE A 76 -14.95 17.28 7.91
N GLU A 77 -14.88 18.48 7.36
CA GLU A 77 -13.67 19.01 6.76
C GLU A 77 -12.57 19.23 7.82
N LYS A 78 -11.39 18.66 7.58
CA LYS A 78 -10.21 18.76 8.48
C LYS A 78 -8.94 19.16 7.74
N GLY A 79 -9.09 19.80 6.59
CA GLY A 79 -8.01 20.57 5.98
C GLY A 79 -7.80 21.91 6.71
N ILE A 80 -6.82 22.67 6.22
CA ILE A 80 -6.64 24.09 6.61
C ILE A 80 -7.51 25.03 5.76
N ASP A 81 -7.98 24.55 4.61
CA ASP A 81 -8.91 25.22 3.71
C ASP A 81 -9.96 24.19 3.24
N GLY A 82 -11.09 24.13 3.96
CA GLY A 82 -12.07 23.07 3.81
C GLY A 82 -11.43 21.68 3.99
N TYR A 83 -11.59 20.78 3.02
CA TYR A 83 -10.96 19.46 3.05
C TYR A 83 -9.47 19.47 2.65
N TYR A 84 -8.96 20.59 2.14
CA TYR A 84 -7.62 20.66 1.58
C TYR A 84 -6.57 21.09 2.60
N GLN A 85 -5.42 20.42 2.55
CA GLN A 85 -4.20 20.89 3.19
C GLN A 85 -3.09 21.05 2.14
N TYR A 86 -2.86 22.32 1.78
CA TYR A 86 -1.81 22.71 0.84
C TYR A 86 -0.43 22.72 1.50
N PHE A 87 0.57 22.28 0.76
CA PHE A 87 1.98 22.37 1.17
C PHE A 87 2.89 22.59 -0.03
N ASN A 88 4.08 23.13 0.23
CA ASN A 88 5.11 23.31 -0.80
C ASN A 88 6.15 22.19 -0.71
N ALA A 89 6.42 21.53 -1.82
CA ALA A 89 7.47 20.53 -1.96
C ALA A 89 8.55 21.00 -2.96
N SER A 90 9.78 20.59 -2.71
CA SER A 90 10.92 20.90 -3.58
C SER A 90 11.38 19.63 -4.29
N ILE A 91 11.08 19.52 -5.59
CA ILE A 91 11.47 18.36 -6.39
C ILE A 91 12.92 18.55 -6.84
N ARG A 92 13.75 17.55 -6.56
CA ARG A 92 15.14 17.52 -7.02
C ARG A 92 15.23 16.94 -8.42
N GLU A 93 16.19 17.40 -9.21
CA GLU A 93 16.40 16.89 -10.57
C GLU A 93 16.79 15.40 -10.59
N ASN A 94 17.47 14.93 -9.55
CA ASN A 94 17.66 13.52 -9.26
C ASN A 94 17.78 13.31 -7.74
N PRO A 95 17.58 12.09 -7.21
CA PRO A 95 17.62 11.80 -5.77
C PRO A 95 18.95 12.14 -5.06
N HIS A 96 20.01 12.42 -5.81
CA HIS A 96 21.34 12.73 -5.31
C HIS A 96 21.81 14.17 -5.60
N SER A 97 20.97 14.98 -6.25
CA SER A 97 21.27 16.35 -6.63
C SER A 97 20.95 17.29 -5.48
N ARG A 98 21.82 18.30 -5.28
CA ARG A 98 21.53 19.44 -4.39
C ARG A 98 20.76 20.55 -5.12
N VAL A 99 20.55 20.41 -6.43
CA VAL A 99 19.83 21.38 -7.26
C VAL A 99 18.33 21.07 -7.18
N ILE A 100 17.59 21.99 -6.55
CA ILE A 100 16.12 21.99 -6.59
C ILE A 100 15.71 22.42 -7.98
N LYS A 101 14.98 21.57 -8.70
CA LYS A 101 14.58 21.85 -10.08
C LYS A 101 13.35 22.75 -10.09
N ASN A 102 12.34 22.41 -9.30
CA ASN A 102 11.07 23.13 -9.23
C ASN A 102 10.47 23.07 -7.81
N LYS A 103 9.83 24.16 -7.38
CA LYS A 103 8.87 24.12 -6.27
C LYS A 103 7.51 23.75 -6.84
N VAL A 104 6.86 22.75 -6.24
CA VAL A 104 5.49 22.38 -6.55
C VAL A 104 4.62 22.55 -5.32
N GLN A 105 3.33 22.76 -5.52
CA GLN A 105 2.35 22.76 -4.46
C GLN A 105 1.63 21.41 -4.48
N GLY A 106 1.68 20.68 -3.36
CA GLY A 106 0.89 19.46 -3.15
C GLY A 106 -0.35 19.73 -2.32
N ILE A 107 -1.29 18.79 -2.35
CA ILE A 107 -2.61 18.92 -1.74
C ILE A 107 -2.96 17.62 -1.01
N ASN A 108 -2.93 17.60 0.32
CA ASN A 108 -3.58 16.51 1.06
C ASN A 108 -5.10 16.75 1.09
N VAL A 109 -5.90 15.68 1.03
CA VAL A 109 -7.36 15.74 1.17
C VAL A 109 -7.78 15.03 2.44
N ILE A 110 -8.48 15.73 3.34
CA ILE A 110 -8.65 15.31 4.74
C ILE A 110 -10.11 15.44 5.17
N GLY A 111 -10.73 14.31 5.50
CA GLY A 111 -12.11 14.24 5.99
C GLY A 111 -12.20 13.46 7.31
N PHE A 112 -13.17 13.81 8.14
CA PHE A 112 -13.23 13.33 9.52
C PHE A 112 -14.63 12.90 9.95
N ILE A 113 -14.71 11.83 10.72
CA ILE A 113 -15.91 11.40 11.43
C ILE A 113 -15.68 11.64 12.92
N ASP A 114 -16.43 12.57 13.49
CA ASP A 114 -16.45 12.84 14.93
C ASP A 114 -17.56 12.05 15.62
N ASN A 115 -17.18 10.95 16.27
CA ASN A 115 -18.08 10.13 17.07
C ASN A 115 -18.08 10.52 18.55
N LYS A 116 -17.43 11.63 18.92
CA LYS A 116 -17.21 12.07 20.31
C LYS A 116 -16.45 11.04 21.14
N MET A 117 -15.56 10.30 20.51
CA MET A 117 -14.70 9.32 21.18
C MET A 117 -13.38 9.96 21.59
N LYS A 118 -12.71 9.35 22.58
CA LYS A 118 -11.38 9.80 23.03
C LYS A 118 -10.32 9.56 21.96
N GLU A 119 -10.35 8.38 21.34
CA GLU A 119 -9.32 7.92 20.43
C GLU A 119 -9.73 8.07 18.96
N THR A 120 -8.75 8.34 18.10
CA THR A 120 -8.89 8.47 16.65
C THR A 120 -8.10 7.39 15.93
N ILE A 121 -8.65 6.83 14.85
CA ILE A 121 -7.92 5.99 13.89
C ILE A 121 -7.67 6.80 12.62
N ILE A 122 -6.43 6.80 12.14
CA ILE A 122 -6.06 7.40 10.86
C ILE A 122 -6.07 6.32 9.78
N ILE A 123 -6.71 6.63 8.64
CA ILE A 123 -6.87 5.76 7.48
C ILE A 123 -6.30 6.52 6.29
N GLY A 124 -5.18 6.03 5.74
CA GLY A 124 -4.38 6.74 4.74
C GLY A 124 -4.15 5.94 3.47
N ALA A 125 -4.02 6.66 2.35
CA ALA A 125 -3.50 6.18 1.07
C ALA A 125 -3.01 7.39 0.28
N HIS A 126 -1.92 7.29 -0.48
CA HIS A 126 -1.59 8.35 -1.43
C HIS A 126 -2.47 8.26 -2.68
N TYR A 127 -2.72 9.40 -3.30
CA TYR A 127 -3.52 9.47 -4.52
C TYR A 127 -2.74 10.02 -5.72
N ASP A 128 -1.53 10.53 -5.53
CA ASP A 128 -0.65 10.90 -6.64
C ASP A 128 -0.04 9.67 -7.31
N HIS A 129 0.43 9.87 -8.55
CA HIS A 129 1.25 8.89 -9.26
C HIS A 129 2.29 9.60 -10.18
N LEU A 130 2.88 8.88 -11.13
CA LEU A 130 4.05 9.35 -11.89
C LEU A 130 3.76 10.30 -13.06
N GLY A 131 2.50 10.56 -13.38
CA GLY A 131 2.11 11.37 -14.53
C GLY A 131 2.53 10.75 -15.86
N PHE A 132 3.23 11.50 -16.71
CA PHE A 132 3.83 10.98 -17.95
C PHE A 132 5.14 10.20 -17.75
N GLY A 133 5.44 9.77 -16.51
CA GLY A 133 6.67 9.06 -16.12
C GLY A 133 7.80 10.00 -15.66
N GLY A 134 9.05 9.60 -15.96
CA GLY A 134 10.27 10.28 -15.53
C GLY A 134 11.00 9.52 -14.41
N PRO A 135 11.74 10.21 -13.51
CA PRO A 135 12.37 9.56 -12.36
C PRO A 135 11.34 8.77 -11.55
N GLY A 136 11.57 7.47 -11.37
CA GLY A 136 10.61 6.53 -10.75
C GLY A 136 10.00 5.56 -11.75
N SER A 137 9.78 5.97 -13.01
CA SER A 137 9.20 5.11 -14.04
C SER A 137 10.11 3.94 -14.41
N LEU A 138 9.51 2.76 -14.57
CA LEU A 138 10.14 1.55 -15.09
C LEU A 138 9.88 1.34 -16.60
N PHE A 139 9.26 2.33 -17.25
CA PHE A 139 9.01 2.35 -18.68
C PHE A 139 9.86 3.45 -19.34
N LEU A 140 10.89 3.03 -20.10
CA LEU A 140 11.93 3.93 -20.62
C LEU A 140 11.75 4.30 -22.10
N ASP A 141 10.80 3.66 -22.79
CA ASP A 141 10.73 3.71 -24.26
C ASP A 141 10.04 4.98 -24.78
N SER A 142 9.08 5.54 -24.04
CA SER A 142 8.38 6.77 -24.43
C SER A 142 7.65 7.42 -23.24
N MET A 143 7.39 8.74 -23.33
CA MET A 143 6.49 9.41 -22.39
C MET A 143 5.05 8.94 -22.61
N GLN A 144 4.51 8.22 -21.63
CA GLN A 144 3.15 7.71 -21.61
C GLN A 144 2.54 7.96 -20.24
N ILE A 145 1.22 8.07 -20.20
CA ILE A 145 0.47 8.25 -18.95
C ILE A 145 0.66 7.01 -18.09
N HIS A 146 1.04 7.21 -16.84
CA HIS A 146 1.07 6.19 -15.80
C HIS A 146 -0.23 6.34 -15.02
N ASN A 147 -1.20 5.48 -15.32
CA ASN A 147 -2.54 5.58 -14.74
C ASN A 147 -2.58 5.12 -13.27
N GLY A 148 -1.71 4.21 -12.84
CA GLY A 148 -1.58 3.90 -11.41
C GLY A 148 -2.86 3.34 -10.81
N ALA A 149 -3.44 2.34 -11.47
CA ALA A 149 -4.68 1.71 -11.01
C ALA A 149 -4.46 0.92 -9.71
N ASP A 150 -3.37 0.16 -9.62
CA ASP A 150 -2.97 -0.44 -8.36
C ASP A 150 -2.24 0.57 -7.49
N ASP A 151 -1.38 1.38 -8.10
CA ASP A 151 -0.48 2.35 -7.46
C ASP A 151 -0.88 3.82 -7.73
N ASN A 152 -1.74 4.45 -6.93
CA ASN A 152 -2.43 3.90 -5.77
C ASN A 152 -3.93 4.22 -5.76
N ALA A 153 -4.57 4.20 -6.93
CA ALA A 153 -6.03 4.32 -7.00
C ALA A 153 -6.74 3.20 -6.20
N SER A 154 -6.14 2.01 -6.11
CA SER A 154 -6.64 0.90 -5.31
C SER A 154 -6.71 1.22 -3.80
N GLY A 155 -5.67 1.82 -3.23
CA GLY A 155 -5.61 2.21 -1.81
C GLY A 155 -6.62 3.29 -1.48
N VAL A 156 -6.73 4.31 -2.33
CA VAL A 156 -7.76 5.36 -2.20
C VAL A 156 -9.16 4.77 -2.25
N SER A 157 -9.41 3.81 -3.15
CA SER A 157 -10.71 3.15 -3.23
C SER A 157 -11.06 2.32 -1.99
N VAL A 158 -10.08 1.64 -1.37
CA VAL A 158 -10.26 0.96 -0.08
C VAL A 158 -10.55 1.96 1.04
N LEU A 159 -9.81 3.06 1.10
CA LEU A 159 -10.04 4.17 2.04
C LEU A 159 -11.48 4.69 1.93
N LEU A 160 -11.94 5.01 0.71
CA LEU A 160 -13.30 5.48 0.47
C LEU A 160 -14.37 4.44 0.85
N SER A 161 -14.11 3.17 0.57
CA SER A 161 -15.03 2.07 0.89
C SER A 161 -15.18 1.81 2.39
N LEU A 162 -14.18 2.16 3.19
CA LEU A 162 -14.23 2.04 4.65
C LEU A 162 -15.14 3.10 5.30
N ILE A 163 -15.36 4.25 4.67
CA ILE A 163 -16.16 5.35 5.23
C ILE A 163 -17.58 4.88 5.65
N PRO A 164 -18.44 4.35 4.75
CA PRO A 164 -19.80 3.93 5.13
C PRO A 164 -19.82 2.68 6.02
N GLU A 165 -18.77 1.86 5.96
CA GLU A 165 -18.62 0.71 6.85
C GLU A 165 -18.35 1.15 8.29
N LEU A 166 -17.47 2.13 8.49
CA LEU A 166 -17.07 2.61 9.81
C LEU A 166 -18.03 3.65 10.40
N SER A 167 -18.71 4.43 9.57
CA SER A 167 -19.74 5.41 10.01
C SER A 167 -20.86 4.77 10.83
N ARG A 168 -21.13 3.47 10.61
CA ARG A 168 -22.12 2.68 11.35
C ARG A 168 -21.63 2.20 12.73
N HIS A 169 -20.34 2.36 13.01
CA HIS A 169 -19.68 1.88 14.22
C HIS A 169 -19.02 3.04 14.97
N LYS A 170 -19.75 3.64 15.91
CA LYS A 170 -19.30 4.79 16.70
C LYS A 170 -18.35 4.39 17.85
N ILE A 171 -17.25 3.72 17.52
CA ILE A 171 -16.27 3.19 18.49
C ILE A 171 -14.99 4.02 18.57
N TYR A 172 -14.67 4.77 17.51
CA TYR A 172 -13.56 5.71 17.44
C TYR A 172 -13.98 6.94 16.64
N ASN A 173 -13.20 8.01 16.72
CA ASN A 173 -13.21 8.99 15.63
C ASN A 173 -12.37 8.44 14.47
N TYR A 174 -12.65 8.90 13.26
CA TYR A 174 -11.95 8.41 12.06
C TYR A 174 -11.44 9.60 11.24
N LEU A 175 -10.14 9.64 11.00
CA LEU A 175 -9.54 10.59 10.07
C LEU A 175 -9.18 9.83 8.78
N PHE A 176 -9.77 10.26 7.67
CA PHE A 176 -9.46 9.77 6.34
C PHE A 176 -8.56 10.80 5.66
N ILE A 177 -7.42 10.37 5.15
CA ILE A 177 -6.46 11.25 4.51
C ILE A 177 -5.92 10.65 3.21
N ALA A 178 -6.11 11.36 2.11
CA ALA A 178 -5.48 11.05 0.84
C ALA A 178 -4.22 11.92 0.68
N PHE A 179 -3.05 11.29 0.60
CA PHE A 179 -1.75 11.98 0.56
C PHE A 179 -1.33 12.34 -0.86
N SER A 180 -0.69 13.50 -0.99
CA SER A 180 -0.05 13.97 -2.23
C SER A 180 1.48 13.85 -2.13
N GLY A 181 2.14 13.54 -3.24
CA GLY A 181 3.60 13.52 -3.35
C GLY A 181 4.29 12.35 -2.66
N GLU A 182 3.66 11.19 -2.55
CA GLU A 182 4.28 9.97 -2.00
C GLU A 182 5.45 9.53 -2.88
N GLU A 183 5.20 9.45 -4.19
CA GLU A 183 6.09 8.93 -5.24
C GLU A 183 7.42 9.68 -5.35
N GLN A 184 7.45 10.89 -4.79
CA GLN A 184 8.59 11.80 -4.84
C GLN A 184 9.26 11.97 -3.48
N GLY A 185 8.81 11.24 -2.45
CA GLY A 185 9.45 11.16 -1.14
C GLY A 185 8.53 11.43 0.05
N LEU A 186 7.32 10.86 0.05
CA LEU A 186 6.37 10.92 1.19
C LEU A 186 6.00 12.35 1.60
N PHE A 187 5.93 13.30 0.66
CA PHE A 187 5.83 14.72 1.00
C PHE A 187 4.56 15.05 1.77
N GLY A 188 3.40 14.56 1.32
CA GLY A 188 2.11 14.83 1.92
C GLY A 188 1.98 14.25 3.32
N SER A 189 2.30 12.96 3.50
CA SER A 189 2.24 12.33 4.82
C SER A 189 3.25 12.92 5.80
N SER A 190 4.47 13.25 5.35
CA SER A 190 5.47 13.90 6.18
C SER A 190 5.05 15.31 6.59
N PHE A 191 4.42 16.05 5.69
CA PHE A 191 3.89 17.39 5.99
C PHE A 191 2.75 17.30 7.00
N TYR A 192 1.78 16.41 6.80
CA TYR A 192 0.65 16.25 7.73
C TYR A 192 1.11 15.82 9.11
N ALA A 193 2.00 14.82 9.21
CA ALA A 193 2.50 14.33 10.49
C ALA A 193 3.21 15.42 11.33
N LYS A 194 3.81 16.42 10.67
CA LYS A 194 4.45 17.58 11.32
C LYS A 194 3.49 18.76 11.56
N ASN A 195 2.38 18.81 10.84
CA ASN A 195 1.38 19.88 10.90
C ASN A 195 -0.03 19.27 10.96
N PRO A 196 -0.33 18.46 11.99
CA PRO A 196 -1.59 17.72 12.03
C PRO A 196 -2.76 18.67 12.32
N THR A 197 -3.94 18.34 11.78
CA THR A 197 -5.18 19.11 12.03
C THR A 197 -6.06 18.47 13.12
N ILE A 198 -5.52 17.43 13.76
CA ILE A 198 -6.03 16.79 14.98
C ILE A 198 -4.88 16.64 15.98
N ASP A 199 -5.21 16.38 17.23
CA ASP A 199 -4.23 16.01 18.24
C ASP A 199 -3.76 14.57 18.03
N LEU A 200 -2.47 14.39 17.69
CA LEU A 200 -1.86 13.09 17.46
C LEU A 200 -1.71 12.25 18.73
N GLU A 201 -1.71 12.85 19.93
CA GLU A 201 -1.64 12.10 21.19
C GLU A 201 -2.88 11.22 21.41
N ASN A 202 -4.00 11.59 20.78
CA ASN A 202 -5.24 10.83 20.82
C ASN A 202 -5.38 9.82 19.66
N VAL A 203 -4.35 9.69 18.81
CA VAL A 203 -4.36 8.72 17.72
C VAL A 203 -3.95 7.36 18.24
N ARG A 204 -4.84 6.38 18.07
CA ARG A 204 -4.61 5.02 18.55
C ARG A 204 -3.67 4.22 17.64
N PHE A 205 -3.87 4.37 16.33
CA PHE A 205 -3.00 3.82 15.30
C PHE A 205 -3.35 4.40 13.92
N MET A 206 -2.44 4.24 12.96
CA MET A 206 -2.62 4.59 11.56
C MET A 206 -2.58 3.35 10.67
N LEU A 207 -3.51 3.25 9.72
CA LEU A 207 -3.56 2.20 8.72
C LEU A 207 -3.34 2.81 7.34
N ASN A 208 -2.32 2.32 6.61
CA ASN A 208 -1.99 2.78 5.26
C ASN A 208 -2.29 1.72 4.20
N PHE A 209 -2.84 2.13 3.06
CA PHE A 209 -3.08 1.27 1.90
C PHE A 209 -2.24 1.74 0.72
N ASP A 210 -1.52 0.79 0.13
CA ASP A 210 -0.63 1.01 -0.99
C ASP A 210 -0.65 -0.25 -1.85
N MET A 211 -1.00 -0.14 -3.13
CA MET A 211 -1.07 -1.28 -4.05
C MET A 211 -1.82 -2.49 -3.48
N VAL A 212 -3.12 -2.31 -3.21
CA VAL A 212 -4.02 -3.31 -2.60
C VAL A 212 -5.04 -3.90 -3.58
N GLY A 213 -4.86 -3.63 -4.86
CA GLY A 213 -5.69 -4.07 -5.98
C GLY A 213 -5.23 -5.37 -6.64
N ARG A 214 -4.03 -5.89 -6.36
CA ARG A 214 -3.46 -7.06 -7.05
C ARG A 214 -3.35 -8.31 -6.19
N LEU A 215 -4.26 -8.47 -5.21
CA LEU A 215 -4.32 -9.67 -4.35
C LEU A 215 -4.27 -10.96 -5.20
N SER A 216 -3.23 -11.76 -4.97
CA SER A 216 -2.96 -12.98 -5.74
C SER A 216 -3.95 -14.11 -5.45
N GLN A 217 -3.93 -15.15 -6.29
CA GLN A 217 -4.74 -16.36 -6.07
C GLN A 217 -4.37 -17.09 -4.77
N ASP A 218 -3.12 -16.98 -4.34
CA ASP A 218 -2.61 -17.52 -3.08
C ASP A 218 -3.08 -16.71 -1.85
N ASN A 219 -3.90 -15.66 -2.05
CA ASN A 219 -4.37 -14.71 -1.04
C ASN A 219 -3.23 -14.16 -0.17
N ILE A 220 -2.09 -13.85 -0.78
CA ILE A 220 -0.95 -13.27 -0.07
C ILE A 220 -1.23 -11.79 0.23
N LEU A 221 -1.20 -11.43 1.51
CA LEU A 221 -1.34 -10.04 1.96
C LEU A 221 -0.14 -9.68 2.80
N ALA A 222 0.66 -8.72 2.33
CA ALA A 222 1.76 -8.18 3.10
C ALA A 222 1.26 -7.12 4.08
N ILE A 223 1.72 -7.22 5.34
CA ILE A 223 1.41 -6.27 6.40
C ILE A 223 2.70 -5.86 7.09
N ASN A 224 3.12 -4.62 6.84
CA ASN A 224 4.30 -4.04 7.47
C ASN A 224 3.92 -3.28 8.75
N GLY A 225 4.88 -3.04 9.65
CA GLY A 225 4.65 -2.32 10.91
C GLY A 225 4.11 -3.17 12.06
N THR A 226 4.08 -4.50 11.95
CA THR A 226 3.48 -5.36 12.98
C THR A 226 4.25 -5.36 14.31
N GLY A 227 5.48 -4.88 14.34
CA GLY A 227 6.29 -4.70 15.54
C GLY A 227 5.98 -3.41 16.31
N THR A 228 5.20 -2.50 15.73
CA THR A 228 4.91 -1.18 16.32
C THR A 228 3.92 -1.21 17.48
N SER A 229 3.36 -2.37 17.78
CA SER A 229 2.54 -2.64 18.96
C SER A 229 2.65 -4.11 19.35
N SER A 230 2.62 -4.40 20.66
CA SER A 230 2.56 -5.79 21.14
C SER A 230 1.27 -6.52 20.75
N LYS A 231 0.24 -5.76 20.36
CA LYS A 231 -1.11 -6.28 20.12
C LYS A 231 -1.34 -6.76 18.69
N TRP A 232 -0.52 -6.33 17.73
CA TRP A 232 -0.77 -6.57 16.31
C TRP A 232 -0.79 -8.05 15.94
N LYS A 233 0.23 -8.81 16.32
CA LYS A 233 0.34 -10.21 15.91
C LYS A 233 -0.90 -11.03 16.28
N LYS A 234 -1.37 -10.90 17.53
CA LYS A 234 -2.58 -11.60 18.00
C LYS A 234 -3.83 -11.06 17.30
N LEU A 235 -3.97 -9.74 17.21
CA LEU A 235 -5.15 -9.12 16.59
C LEU A 235 -5.30 -9.53 15.11
N LEU A 236 -4.21 -9.52 14.35
CA LEU A 236 -4.19 -9.93 12.93
C LEU A 236 -4.56 -11.40 12.75
N GLN A 237 -4.11 -12.28 13.65
CA GLN A 237 -4.48 -13.70 13.65
C GLN A 237 -5.96 -13.90 13.98
N ASP A 238 -6.45 -13.26 15.05
CA ASP A 238 -7.83 -13.41 15.55
C ASP A 238 -8.88 -12.97 14.52
N VAL A 239 -8.55 -12.06 13.61
CA VAL A 239 -9.48 -11.51 12.59
C VAL A 239 -9.29 -12.13 11.19
N ASN A 240 -8.32 -13.04 10.99
CA ASN A 240 -8.02 -13.66 9.69
C ASN A 240 -8.98 -14.81 9.33
N ILE A 241 -10.27 -14.50 9.27
CA ILE A 241 -11.34 -15.47 8.96
C ILE A 241 -11.34 -15.86 7.47
N ASP A 242 -10.90 -14.95 6.61
CA ASP A 242 -10.87 -15.14 5.14
C ASP A 242 -9.56 -15.86 4.67
N ASN A 243 -8.76 -16.40 5.61
CA ASN A 243 -7.54 -17.19 5.37
C ASN A 243 -6.51 -16.54 4.44
N PHE A 244 -6.20 -15.26 4.69
CA PHE A 244 -5.05 -14.64 4.04
C PHE A 244 -3.75 -15.35 4.43
N ASN A 245 -2.87 -15.54 3.46
CA ASN A 245 -1.47 -15.88 3.70
C ASN A 245 -0.72 -14.60 4.07
N LEU A 246 -0.71 -14.29 5.38
CA LEU A 246 -0.14 -13.04 5.89
C LEU A 246 1.39 -13.08 5.83
N ARG A 247 1.98 -12.12 5.12
CA ARG A 247 3.42 -11.86 5.10
C ARG A 247 3.69 -10.62 5.96
N THR A 248 4.16 -10.81 7.18
CA THR A 248 4.31 -9.71 8.14
C THR A 248 5.75 -9.25 8.29
N SER A 249 5.97 -7.94 8.33
CA SER A 249 7.25 -7.32 8.70
C SER A 249 7.09 -6.49 9.97
N GLU A 250 8.05 -6.61 10.89
CA GLU A 250 7.97 -5.90 12.17
C GLU A 250 8.30 -4.41 12.06
N SER A 251 9.16 -4.00 11.11
CA SER A 251 9.65 -2.63 10.97
C SER A 251 8.50 -1.62 10.81
N GLY A 252 8.51 -0.57 11.64
CA GLY A 252 7.61 0.57 11.52
C GLY A 252 7.99 1.57 10.40
N THR A 253 9.19 1.41 9.84
CA THR A 253 9.66 2.18 8.67
C THR A 253 9.59 1.33 7.40
N GLY A 254 9.17 1.95 6.30
CA GLY A 254 9.12 1.36 4.97
C GLY A 254 8.94 2.43 3.87
N PRO A 255 8.93 2.02 2.60
CA PRO A 255 8.83 2.94 1.47
C PRO A 255 7.37 3.35 1.20
N SER A 256 6.65 3.83 2.21
CA SER A 256 5.26 4.27 2.09
C SER A 256 4.85 5.18 3.27
N ASP A 257 3.69 5.83 3.18
CA ASP A 257 3.27 6.96 4.05
C ASP A 257 3.18 6.65 5.55
N HIS A 258 2.93 5.39 5.93
CA HIS A 258 2.90 4.95 7.34
C HIS A 258 4.17 5.35 8.11
N THR A 259 5.33 5.42 7.45
CA THR A 259 6.60 5.83 8.06
C THR A 259 6.49 7.21 8.71
N SER A 260 5.77 8.15 8.09
CA SER A 260 5.61 9.51 8.62
C SER A 260 4.91 9.53 9.99
N PHE A 261 4.00 8.59 10.23
CA PHE A 261 3.24 8.46 11.49
C PHE A 261 3.97 7.62 12.53
N TYR A 262 4.70 6.57 12.10
CA TYR A 262 5.58 5.82 13.00
C TYR A 262 6.61 6.75 13.66
N LEU A 263 7.16 7.71 12.90
CA LEU A 263 8.07 8.73 13.43
C LEU A 263 7.43 9.73 14.42
N GLN A 264 6.10 9.69 14.57
CA GLN A 264 5.35 10.41 15.61
C GLN A 264 4.98 9.50 16.80
N ASN A 265 5.61 8.34 16.94
CA ASN A 265 5.32 7.33 17.97
C ASN A 265 3.89 6.76 17.90
N ILE A 266 3.32 6.70 16.70
CA ILE A 266 1.99 6.11 16.46
C ILE A 266 2.16 4.68 15.97
N PRO A 267 1.45 3.67 16.52
CA PRO A 267 1.44 2.33 15.96
C PRO A 267 0.89 2.36 14.53
N VAL A 268 1.54 1.67 13.61
CA VAL A 268 1.16 1.68 12.19
C VAL A 268 1.03 0.28 11.62
N LEU A 269 0.12 0.14 10.65
CA LEU A 269 0.11 -0.98 9.72
C LEU A 269 0.07 -0.47 8.29
N HIS A 270 0.84 -1.09 7.42
CA HIS A 270 0.82 -0.83 5.98
C HIS A 270 0.45 -2.11 5.23
N PHE A 271 -0.65 -2.04 4.48
CA PHE A 271 -1.21 -3.15 3.70
C PHE A 271 -0.78 -3.03 2.24
N PHE A 272 -0.24 -4.13 1.70
CA PHE A 272 0.35 -4.20 0.38
C PHE A 272 0.12 -5.57 -0.25
N THR A 273 -0.18 -5.65 -1.55
CA THR A 273 -0.41 -6.93 -2.25
C THR A 273 0.78 -7.46 -3.04
N GLY A 274 1.92 -6.74 -3.01
CA GLY A 274 3.13 -7.13 -3.71
C GLY A 274 3.39 -6.26 -4.95
N GLN A 275 4.65 -6.18 -5.36
CA GLN A 275 4.96 -5.62 -6.67
C GLN A 275 4.53 -6.58 -7.78
N HIS A 276 4.27 -6.04 -8.97
CA HIS A 276 3.93 -6.81 -10.15
C HIS A 276 4.62 -6.22 -11.37
N GLN A 277 4.57 -6.94 -12.50
CA GLN A 277 5.26 -6.56 -13.73
C GLN A 277 4.86 -5.19 -14.32
N ASP A 278 3.71 -4.65 -13.90
CA ASP A 278 3.14 -3.37 -14.35
C ASP A 278 3.50 -2.21 -13.42
N TYR A 279 4.13 -2.48 -12.27
CA TYR A 279 4.53 -1.46 -11.30
C TYR A 279 5.35 -0.34 -11.95
N HIS A 280 4.97 0.92 -11.67
CA HIS A 280 5.59 2.12 -12.25
C HIS A 280 5.66 2.12 -13.80
N LYS A 281 4.64 1.54 -14.46
CA LYS A 281 4.53 1.53 -15.92
C LYS A 281 3.14 1.99 -16.36
N PRO A 282 2.98 2.44 -17.62
CA PRO A 282 1.68 2.76 -18.21
C PRO A 282 0.66 1.61 -18.16
N THR A 283 1.13 0.37 -18.02
CA THR A 283 0.26 -0.81 -18.00
C THR A 283 -0.35 -1.12 -16.64
N ASP A 284 -0.08 -0.32 -15.60
CA ASP A 284 -0.81 -0.40 -14.33
C ASP A 284 -2.20 0.24 -14.47
N ASP A 285 -3.12 -0.55 -15.03
CA ASP A 285 -4.46 -0.10 -15.43
C ASP A 285 -5.59 -0.97 -14.85
N VAL A 286 -6.81 -0.43 -14.90
CA VAL A 286 -8.00 -0.90 -14.19
C VAL A 286 -8.40 -2.33 -14.55
N ASP A 287 -8.10 -2.79 -15.76
CA ASP A 287 -8.43 -4.14 -16.23
C ASP A 287 -7.66 -5.23 -15.48
N LYS A 288 -6.58 -4.86 -14.76
CA LYS A 288 -5.77 -5.79 -13.96
C LYS A 288 -6.22 -5.91 -12.50
N ILE A 289 -7.18 -5.11 -12.07
CA ILE A 289 -7.51 -4.98 -10.65
C ILE A 289 -8.45 -6.10 -10.18
N ASN A 290 -8.06 -6.75 -9.08
CA ASN A 290 -8.84 -7.74 -8.37
C ASN A 290 -9.75 -7.08 -7.33
N PHE A 291 -10.88 -6.52 -7.78
CA PHE A 291 -11.86 -5.87 -6.90
C PHE A 291 -12.45 -6.79 -5.82
N LYS A 292 -12.56 -8.10 -6.08
CA LYS A 292 -12.98 -9.06 -5.04
C LYS A 292 -11.93 -9.17 -3.94
N GLY A 293 -10.65 -9.12 -4.29
CA GLY A 293 -9.53 -9.07 -3.35
C GLY A 293 -9.55 -7.81 -2.50
N MET A 294 -9.71 -6.63 -3.13
CA MET A 294 -9.86 -5.35 -2.42
C MET A 294 -11.00 -5.37 -1.40
N TYR A 295 -12.16 -5.94 -1.77
CA TYR A 295 -13.29 -6.10 -0.85
C TYR A 295 -12.96 -7.00 0.35
N LYS A 296 -12.24 -8.11 0.13
CA LYS A 296 -11.76 -8.97 1.25
C LYS A 296 -10.83 -8.20 2.18
N ILE A 297 -9.88 -7.42 1.63
CA ILE A 297 -8.95 -6.59 2.41
C ILE A 297 -9.73 -5.55 3.23
N THR A 298 -10.70 -4.88 2.61
CA THR A 298 -11.59 -3.91 3.29
C THR A 298 -12.32 -4.53 4.48
N LYS A 299 -12.88 -5.74 4.31
CA LYS A 299 -13.50 -6.50 5.42
C LYS A 299 -12.51 -6.82 6.53
N TYR A 300 -11.32 -7.27 6.16
CA TYR A 300 -10.27 -7.64 7.11
C TYR A 300 -9.85 -6.45 7.96
N VAL A 301 -9.59 -5.31 7.32
CA VAL A 301 -9.27 -4.02 7.97
C VAL A 301 -10.39 -3.57 8.89
N LYS A 302 -11.64 -3.60 8.42
CA LYS A 302 -12.80 -3.28 9.27
C LYS A 302 -12.81 -4.14 10.53
N ASN A 303 -12.56 -5.45 10.40
CA ASN A 303 -12.53 -6.35 11.54
C ASN A 303 -11.36 -6.07 12.50
N ILE A 304 -10.18 -5.68 11.99
CA ILE A 304 -9.06 -5.20 12.82
C ILE A 304 -9.52 -4.02 13.67
N ILE A 305 -10.13 -3.00 13.04
CA ILE A 305 -10.63 -1.80 13.72
C ILE A 305 -11.67 -2.15 14.78
N LEU A 306 -12.68 -2.95 14.42
CA LEU A 306 -13.75 -3.31 15.36
C LEU A 306 -13.21 -4.12 16.54
N LYS A 307 -12.33 -5.09 16.29
CA LYS A 307 -11.79 -5.97 17.31
C LYS A 307 -10.78 -5.25 18.21
N SER A 308 -10.05 -4.26 17.69
CA SER A 308 -9.11 -3.46 18.49
C SER A 308 -9.79 -2.67 19.61
N SER A 309 -11.09 -2.36 19.49
CA SER A 309 -11.87 -1.67 20.55
C SER A 309 -12.03 -2.48 21.83
N LYS A 310 -11.74 -3.79 21.78
CA LYS A 310 -11.77 -4.67 22.95
C LYS A 310 -10.43 -4.78 23.66
N ILE A 311 -9.39 -4.13 23.14
CA ILE A 311 -8.05 -4.12 23.71
C ILE A 311 -7.89 -2.80 24.44
N THR A 312 -7.70 -2.80 25.76
CA THR A 312 -7.63 -1.54 26.53
C THR A 312 -6.22 -0.95 26.58
N ASP A 313 -5.19 -1.78 26.42
CA ASP A 313 -3.77 -1.45 26.58
C ASP A 313 -3.02 -1.47 25.24
N PHE A 314 -3.52 -0.72 24.25
CA PHE A 314 -2.88 -0.65 22.93
C PHE A 314 -1.61 0.19 22.99
N ASP A 315 -0.46 -0.45 22.94
CA ASP A 315 0.85 0.17 23.13
C ASP A 315 1.53 0.54 21.82
N PHE A 316 2.36 1.59 21.86
CA PHE A 316 3.39 1.84 20.86
C PHE A 316 4.69 1.17 21.27
N LYS A 317 5.36 0.56 20.30
CA LYS A 317 6.72 0.05 20.43
C LYS A 317 7.59 0.61 19.34
N GLU A 318 8.72 1.17 19.74
CA GLU A 318 9.79 1.45 18.79
C GLU A 318 10.33 0.11 18.27
N THR A 319 10.34 -0.01 16.95
CA THR A 319 10.90 -1.16 16.26
C THR A 319 12.38 -0.90 16.05
N VAL A 320 13.21 -1.95 16.15
CA VAL A 320 14.61 -1.84 15.74
C VAL A 320 14.58 -1.48 14.27
N SER A 321 14.84 -0.20 13.97
CA SER A 321 14.93 0.23 12.60
C SER A 321 15.93 -0.67 11.89
N SER A 322 15.56 -1.18 10.73
CA SER A 322 16.56 -1.48 9.71
C SER A 322 17.18 -0.14 9.25
N THR A 323 17.84 0.58 10.16
CA THR A 323 18.87 1.56 9.79
C THR A 323 20.09 0.80 9.26
N THR A 324 19.87 -0.08 8.28
CA THR A 324 20.86 -0.23 7.24
C THR A 324 20.71 1.02 6.41
N ILE A 325 21.61 1.99 6.64
CA ILE A 325 22.01 3.04 5.70
C ILE A 325 21.56 2.62 4.31
N THR A 326 20.51 3.22 3.75
CA THR A 326 20.04 2.87 2.40
C THR A 326 21.24 3.05 1.48
N PRO A 327 21.83 1.96 0.95
CA PRO A 327 23.09 2.07 0.27
C PRO A 327 22.88 2.90 -1.00
N LYS A 328 23.69 3.93 -1.22
CA LYS A 328 23.62 4.66 -2.50
C LYS A 328 24.18 3.76 -3.60
N PHE A 329 23.34 3.41 -4.57
CA PHE A 329 23.74 2.58 -5.69
C PHE A 329 24.34 3.41 -6.81
N LYS A 330 25.46 2.95 -7.37
CA LYS A 330 26.04 3.50 -8.60
C LYS A 330 25.75 2.62 -9.82
N VAL A 331 25.17 1.43 -9.59
CA VAL A 331 24.86 0.41 -10.60
C VAL A 331 23.57 -0.31 -10.23
N THR A 332 22.96 -0.96 -11.22
CA THR A 332 21.84 -1.89 -10.98
C THR A 332 22.13 -3.22 -11.68
N LEU A 333 21.54 -4.30 -11.17
CA LEU A 333 21.46 -5.55 -11.93
C LEU A 333 20.34 -5.52 -12.98
N GLY A 334 19.35 -4.63 -12.84
CA GLY A 334 18.13 -4.66 -13.66
C GLY A 334 17.22 -5.85 -13.32
N ILE A 335 17.21 -6.29 -12.06
CA ILE A 335 16.30 -7.32 -11.55
C ILE A 335 15.17 -6.67 -10.76
N MET A 336 14.01 -7.32 -10.76
CA MET A 336 12.90 -7.05 -9.87
C MET A 336 12.93 -8.09 -8.76
N PRO A 337 13.20 -7.70 -7.51
CA PRO A 337 13.12 -8.60 -6.37
C PRO A 337 11.71 -9.15 -6.17
N ASP A 338 11.62 -10.39 -5.74
CA ASP A 338 10.41 -10.94 -5.15
C ASP A 338 10.39 -10.60 -3.66
N TYR A 339 9.75 -9.49 -3.31
CA TYR A 339 9.63 -9.04 -1.92
C TYR A 339 8.73 -9.95 -1.05
N LEU A 340 8.04 -10.92 -1.66
CA LEU A 340 7.15 -11.86 -0.97
C LEU A 340 7.84 -13.23 -0.72
N PHE A 341 9.09 -13.38 -1.16
CA PHE A 341 9.90 -14.56 -0.90
C PHE A 341 10.43 -14.57 0.55
N ASP A 342 10.22 -15.68 1.25
CA ASP A 342 10.56 -15.90 2.66
C ASP A 342 11.70 -16.91 2.86
N GLY A 343 12.31 -17.39 1.77
CA GLY A 343 13.49 -18.26 1.82
C GLY A 343 14.79 -17.46 1.95
N VAL A 344 15.90 -18.19 2.13
CA VAL A 344 17.23 -17.57 2.19
C VAL A 344 17.65 -17.09 0.80
N GLY A 345 17.96 -15.81 0.68
CA GLY A 345 18.45 -15.17 -0.53
C GLY A 345 17.45 -14.20 -1.16
N LEU A 346 17.83 -13.63 -2.31
CA LEU A 346 16.97 -12.73 -3.06
C LEU A 346 16.38 -13.46 -4.28
N ARG A 347 15.12 -13.89 -4.19
CA ARG A 347 14.40 -14.45 -5.35
C ARG A 347 14.12 -13.34 -6.36
N ILE A 348 14.32 -13.64 -7.64
CA ILE A 348 14.14 -12.72 -8.75
C ILE A 348 12.77 -12.96 -9.38
N ASP A 349 11.86 -11.99 -9.31
CA ASP A 349 10.54 -12.08 -9.94
C ASP A 349 10.52 -11.52 -11.38
N GLY A 350 11.52 -10.72 -11.73
CA GLY A 350 11.66 -10.17 -13.09
C GLY A 350 13.09 -9.79 -13.44
N VAL A 351 13.41 -9.84 -14.73
CA VAL A 351 14.69 -9.40 -15.28
C VAL A 351 14.43 -8.44 -16.42
N SER A 352 14.97 -7.23 -16.32
CA SER A 352 14.86 -6.20 -17.34
C SER A 352 15.74 -6.55 -18.54
N LYS A 353 15.16 -6.51 -19.75
CA LYS A 353 15.87 -6.80 -21.00
C LYS A 353 17.09 -5.89 -21.17
N ASP A 354 18.15 -6.43 -21.75
CA ASP A 354 19.42 -5.74 -22.08
C ASP A 354 20.16 -5.11 -20.89
N ARG A 355 19.71 -5.35 -19.66
CA ARG A 355 20.40 -4.96 -18.42
C ARG A 355 21.41 -6.00 -17.97
N THR A 356 22.16 -5.66 -16.93
CA THR A 356 23.29 -6.44 -16.38
C THR A 356 22.94 -7.90 -16.13
N ALA A 357 21.84 -8.17 -15.42
CA ALA A 357 21.38 -9.52 -15.11
C ALA A 357 20.95 -10.30 -16.35
N PHE A 358 20.27 -9.63 -17.30
CA PHE A 358 19.89 -10.23 -18.57
C PHE A 358 21.12 -10.68 -19.38
N LYS A 359 22.12 -9.80 -19.52
CA LYS A 359 23.37 -10.15 -20.23
C LYS A 359 24.21 -11.20 -19.52
N ALA A 360 24.12 -11.28 -18.19
CA ALA A 360 24.75 -12.31 -17.38
C ALA A 360 23.97 -13.66 -17.38
N GLY A 361 22.84 -13.74 -18.09
CA GLY A 361 22.03 -14.96 -18.19
C GLY A 361 21.27 -15.31 -16.91
N ILE A 362 21.00 -14.32 -16.06
CA ILE A 362 20.17 -14.45 -14.86
C ILE A 362 18.69 -14.44 -15.29
N LEU A 363 17.89 -15.32 -14.69
CA LEU A 363 16.51 -15.57 -15.09
C LEU A 363 15.51 -15.31 -13.95
N LYS A 364 14.24 -15.11 -14.31
CA LYS A 364 13.13 -15.14 -13.35
C LYS A 364 13.11 -16.49 -12.63
N GLY A 365 12.95 -16.45 -11.31
CA GLY A 365 12.94 -17.61 -10.42
C GLY A 365 14.31 -17.98 -9.84
N ASP A 366 15.40 -17.39 -10.32
CA ASP A 366 16.71 -17.54 -9.68
C ASP A 366 16.71 -16.88 -8.29
N ILE A 367 17.46 -17.45 -7.34
CA ILE A 367 17.65 -16.90 -6.00
C ILE A 367 19.12 -16.51 -5.84
N VAL A 368 19.40 -15.23 -5.61
CA VAL A 368 20.76 -14.74 -5.33
C VAL A 368 21.17 -15.15 -3.93
N LEU A 369 22.25 -15.92 -3.82
CA LEU A 369 22.82 -16.40 -2.56
C LEU A 369 24.05 -15.60 -2.13
N SER A 370 24.83 -15.08 -3.09
CA SER A 370 25.96 -14.19 -2.78
C SER A 370 26.38 -13.34 -3.98
N MET A 371 27.03 -12.21 -3.71
CA MET A 371 27.60 -11.32 -4.73
C MET A 371 28.99 -10.86 -4.28
N GLY A 372 30.01 -11.18 -5.08
CA GLY A 372 31.39 -10.77 -4.80
C GLY A 372 31.96 -11.23 -3.46
N GLY A 373 31.47 -12.37 -2.96
CA GLY A 373 31.86 -12.93 -1.67
C GLY A 373 30.99 -12.47 -0.49
N ASP A 374 30.14 -11.46 -0.64
CA ASP A 374 29.14 -11.11 0.37
C ASP A 374 27.95 -12.07 0.27
N GLU A 375 27.56 -12.68 1.39
CA GLU A 375 26.33 -13.44 1.48
C GLU A 375 25.12 -12.53 1.28
N VAL A 376 24.12 -13.06 0.58
CA VAL A 376 22.83 -12.44 0.36
C VAL A 376 21.81 -13.36 0.97
N ASN A 377 21.37 -13.05 2.18
CA ASN A 377 20.29 -13.80 2.84
C ASN A 377 18.93 -13.10 2.68
N ASP A 378 18.93 -11.80 2.39
CA ASP A 378 17.75 -10.97 2.23
C ASP A 378 18.03 -9.81 1.25
N ILE A 379 17.00 -9.02 0.95
CA ILE A 379 17.12 -7.87 0.05
C ILE A 379 18.07 -6.78 0.56
N MET A 380 18.20 -6.58 1.87
CA MET A 380 19.07 -5.56 2.45
C MET A 380 20.54 -5.93 2.28
N GLN A 381 20.87 -7.22 2.40
CA GLN A 381 22.21 -7.75 2.17
C GLN A 381 22.58 -7.68 0.68
N TYR A 382 21.63 -8.01 -0.21
CA TYR A 382 21.79 -7.77 -1.64
C TYR A 382 22.09 -6.29 -1.94
N MET A 383 21.30 -5.39 -1.37
CA MET A 383 21.48 -3.95 -1.52
C MET A 383 22.85 -3.50 -1.00
N LYS A 384 23.28 -4.00 0.16
CA LYS A 384 24.60 -3.70 0.71
C LYS A 384 25.73 -4.20 -0.21
N ALA A 385 25.64 -5.42 -0.72
CA ALA A 385 26.62 -6.00 -1.63
C ALA A 385 26.70 -5.19 -2.95
N LEU A 386 25.55 -4.90 -3.56
CA LEU A 386 25.47 -4.15 -4.82
C LEU A 386 26.05 -2.73 -4.70
N SER A 387 25.90 -2.09 -3.54
CA SER A 387 26.39 -0.72 -3.30
C SER A 387 27.90 -0.54 -3.40
N LYS A 388 28.66 -1.63 -3.32
CA LYS A 388 30.13 -1.63 -3.40
C LYS A 388 30.64 -1.37 -4.82
N TYR A 389 29.79 -1.51 -5.83
CA TYR A 389 30.17 -1.48 -7.23
C TYR A 389 29.78 -0.17 -7.94
N LYS A 390 30.54 0.17 -8.98
CA LYS A 390 30.29 1.26 -9.93
C LYS A 390 30.32 0.73 -11.37
N ILE A 391 29.83 1.55 -12.31
CA ILE A 391 29.88 1.23 -13.74
C ILE A 391 31.34 0.94 -14.15
N GLY A 392 31.55 -0.15 -14.88
CA GLY A 392 32.85 -0.66 -15.28
C GLY A 392 33.44 -1.73 -14.36
N ASP A 393 32.89 -1.91 -13.16
CA ASP A 393 33.30 -3.00 -12.28
C ASP A 393 32.71 -4.34 -12.74
N SER A 394 33.36 -5.44 -12.35
CA SER A 394 32.81 -6.79 -12.47
C SER A 394 32.81 -7.51 -11.13
N THR A 395 31.91 -8.47 -11.00
CA THR A 395 31.83 -9.35 -9.85
C THR A 395 31.29 -10.72 -10.27
N SER A 396 31.20 -11.64 -9.31
CA SER A 396 30.61 -12.94 -9.49
C SER A 396 29.38 -13.07 -8.60
N VAL A 397 28.28 -13.58 -9.15
CA VAL A 397 27.02 -13.77 -8.44
C VAL A 397 26.71 -15.25 -8.36
N LYS A 398 26.51 -15.75 -7.15
CA LYS A 398 26.11 -17.12 -6.88
C LYS A 398 24.59 -17.19 -6.81
N LEU A 399 24.00 -18.07 -7.59
CA LEU A 399 22.55 -18.22 -7.76
C LEU A 399 22.14 -19.66 -7.44
N LEU A 400 20.97 -19.84 -6.82
CA LEU A 400 20.25 -21.09 -6.86
C LEU A 400 19.24 -21.03 -8.00
N ARG A 401 19.39 -21.92 -8.98
CA ARG A 401 18.48 -22.09 -10.11
C ARG A 401 17.85 -23.46 -10.01
N LYS A 402 16.55 -23.50 -9.70
CA LYS A 402 15.83 -24.74 -9.35
C LYS A 402 16.51 -25.42 -8.14
N SER A 403 17.33 -26.44 -8.38
CA SER A 403 18.07 -27.18 -7.34
C SER A 403 19.59 -27.03 -7.46
N ASP A 404 20.07 -26.40 -8.54
CA ASP A 404 21.50 -26.29 -8.83
C ASP A 404 22.04 -24.94 -8.42
N THR A 405 23.20 -24.95 -7.77
CA THR A 405 23.93 -23.74 -7.43
C THR A 405 24.89 -23.40 -8.56
N ILE A 406 24.68 -22.27 -9.21
CA ILE A 406 25.51 -21.78 -10.31
C ILE A 406 26.18 -20.47 -9.94
N GLN A 407 27.27 -20.14 -10.62
CA GLN A 407 28.00 -18.90 -10.41
C GLN A 407 28.20 -18.19 -11.76
N VAL A 408 27.73 -16.94 -11.85
CA VAL A 408 27.74 -16.17 -13.09
C VAL A 408 28.58 -14.91 -12.95
N PRO A 409 29.44 -14.59 -13.93
CA PRO A 409 30.14 -13.31 -13.96
C PRO A 409 29.16 -12.20 -14.36
N VAL A 410 29.27 -11.07 -13.66
CA VAL A 410 28.45 -9.88 -13.87
C VAL A 410 29.38 -8.71 -14.14
N PHE A 411 29.12 -7.97 -15.21
CA PHE A 411 29.84 -6.75 -15.56
C PHE A 411 28.86 -5.57 -15.58
N PHE A 412 29.08 -4.57 -14.75
CA PHE A 412 28.15 -3.45 -14.60
C PHE A 412 28.36 -2.40 -15.70
N PHE A 413 27.34 -2.16 -16.52
CA PHE A 413 27.34 -1.14 -17.59
C PHE A 413 26.13 -0.20 -17.45
N LYS A 414 26.09 0.86 -18.28
CA LYS A 414 25.02 1.87 -18.27
C LYS A 414 23.67 1.35 -18.74
#